data_AF-A0A1N7KKM0-F1
#
_entry.id   AF-A0A1N7KKM0-F1
#
_cell.length_a   1.000
_cell.length_b   1.000
_cell.length_c   1.000
_cell.angle_alpha   90.00
_cell.angle_beta   90.00
_cell.angle_gamma   90.00
#
_symmetry.space_group_name_H-M   'P 1'
#
loop_
_entity.id
_entity.type
_entity.pdbx_description
1 polymer ?
#
loop_
_entity_poly.entity_id
_entity_poly.type
_entity_poly.pdbx_seq_one_letter_code
_entity_poly.pdbx_strand_id
1 'polypeptide(L)'
;MSKKVFISYAWGNSEHQQWIVDLATRLMNDSVDVVLDRWSLQDGHDIHSFMETMVKAKDIFRVLIVSDKTYTEKSNDRAGGVGTETQIITPNIYSKQEQVKFIPLVRERDEDGHAFLPVYLQSRKYIDFSREEDFENSYEQLLRNILEAPSLPKPKLGIKAPSYITDSVVNLAETHNKLKTINNQINKNGKVAYRELKSFIEIFQDKLWDFELVNTPTDIIGYGEKLYDTLKSYKPLKEDFVQFIEILASNELDNSDELLIEFFETAPLYDSPREHEGSWSPARFDIFKVIFHELFLYAIAAALKNKNYKLVADLLHTKYYKKEKYARKTEASKFTFIGGYHEYLEQYFSREHKKITGFGEYIIMNLCENFKKTDLILADMVCYFVSYLKIVDYETWFPYTYIYGESQPINFFAKMTSKKHFDNVKEIFDIKGAIELKNILTTYKSENNDHIRYGGNGYSKVPSIHELVNPDTIASER
;
A
#
# COMPACT_ATOMS: atom_id res chain seq x y z
N MET A 1 13.66 31.23 -10.22
CA MET A 1 14.90 32.00 -10.03
C MET A 1 16.04 31.11 -10.47
N SER A 2 16.90 31.58 -11.35
CA SER A 2 18.14 30.87 -11.72
C SER A 2 19.00 30.70 -10.46
N LYS A 3 19.61 29.53 -10.30
CA LYS A 3 20.51 29.23 -9.18
C LYS A 3 21.89 29.74 -9.56
N LYS A 4 22.40 30.74 -8.85
CA LYS A 4 23.69 31.36 -9.16
C LYS A 4 24.83 30.67 -8.42
N VAL A 5 25.90 30.34 -9.12
CA VAL A 5 27.00 29.51 -8.61
C VAL A 5 28.34 30.16 -8.95
N PHE A 6 29.26 30.17 -7.99
CA PHE A 6 30.63 30.64 -8.21
C PHE A 6 31.60 29.46 -8.27
N ILE A 7 32.55 29.46 -9.22
CA ILE A 7 33.57 28.41 -9.34
C ILE A 7 34.92 28.96 -8.84
N SER A 8 35.43 28.38 -7.76
CA SER A 8 36.79 28.61 -7.26
C SER A 8 37.69 27.46 -7.69
N TYR A 9 38.78 27.79 -8.36
CA TYR A 9 39.78 26.85 -8.88
C TYR A 9 41.17 27.48 -8.78
N ALA A 10 42.21 26.68 -8.97
CA ALA A 10 43.59 27.16 -8.99
C ALA A 10 44.00 27.40 -10.44
N TRP A 11 44.78 28.45 -10.70
CA TRP A 11 45.36 28.62 -12.02
C TRP A 11 46.37 27.52 -12.27
N GLY A 12 45.94 26.56 -13.10
CA GLY A 12 46.73 25.44 -13.59
C GLY A 12 47.13 25.60 -15.06
N ASN A 13 47.40 24.47 -15.70
CA ASN A 13 47.72 24.40 -17.12
C ASN A 13 46.50 24.75 -18.02
N SER A 14 46.74 24.94 -19.32
CA SER A 14 45.71 25.30 -20.28
C SER A 14 44.57 24.29 -20.38
N GLU A 15 44.85 23.01 -20.12
CA GLU A 15 43.88 21.92 -20.15
C GLU A 15 42.91 21.99 -18.96
N HIS A 16 43.42 22.21 -17.74
CA HIS A 16 42.61 22.44 -16.56
C HIS A 16 41.72 23.69 -16.73
N GLN A 17 42.28 24.78 -17.26
CA GLN A 17 41.52 26.00 -17.52
C GLN A 17 40.39 25.78 -18.54
N GLN A 18 40.65 24.99 -19.59
CA GLN A 18 39.62 24.64 -20.57
C GLN A 18 38.52 23.80 -19.92
N TRP A 19 38.88 22.80 -19.10
CA TRP A 19 37.92 21.98 -18.36
C TRP A 19 36.98 22.80 -17.48
N ILE A 20 37.51 23.83 -16.78
CA ILE A 20 36.71 24.76 -15.96
C ILE A 20 35.71 25.51 -16.83
N VAL A 21 36.13 26.02 -17.99
CA VAL A 21 35.28 26.75 -18.93
C VAL A 21 34.21 25.84 -19.53
N ASP A 22 34.54 24.59 -19.84
CA ASP A 22 33.60 23.61 -20.39
C ASP A 22 32.53 23.24 -19.37
N LEU A 23 32.93 22.98 -18.11
CA LEU A 23 32.00 22.75 -17.01
C LEU A 23 31.09 23.97 -16.79
N ALA A 24 31.66 25.18 -16.75
CA ALA A 24 30.90 26.41 -16.56
C ALA A 24 29.89 26.63 -17.70
N THR A 25 30.32 26.43 -18.96
CA THR A 25 29.46 26.53 -20.15
C THR A 25 28.31 25.53 -20.10
N ARG A 26 28.61 24.28 -19.71
CA ARG A 26 27.58 23.23 -19.61
C ARG A 26 26.54 23.56 -18.54
N LEU A 27 26.98 24.02 -17.36
CA LEU A 27 26.09 24.48 -16.29
C LEU A 27 25.20 25.67 -16.74
N MET A 28 25.78 26.63 -17.48
CA MET A 28 25.03 27.75 -18.07
C MET A 28 23.91 27.26 -19.01
N ASN A 29 24.22 26.28 -19.87
CA ASN A 29 23.23 25.67 -20.77
C ASN A 29 22.12 24.93 -19.98
N ASP A 30 22.46 24.34 -18.84
CA ASP A 30 21.53 23.62 -17.96
C ASP A 30 20.84 24.53 -16.91
N SER A 31 20.70 25.83 -17.22
CA SER A 31 19.96 26.83 -16.43
C SER A 31 20.55 27.17 -15.05
N VAL A 32 21.85 26.97 -14.86
CA VAL A 32 22.62 27.44 -13.69
C VAL A 32 23.37 28.72 -14.07
N ASP A 33 23.18 29.80 -13.31
CA ASP A 33 23.87 31.08 -13.56
C ASP A 33 25.28 31.03 -12.97
N VAL A 34 26.30 30.84 -13.81
CA VAL A 34 27.69 30.64 -13.37
C VAL A 34 28.47 31.95 -13.38
N VAL A 35 28.98 32.32 -12.21
CA VAL A 35 30.00 33.35 -12.07
C VAL A 35 31.37 32.71 -12.20
N LEU A 36 32.04 33.02 -13.31
CA LEU A 36 33.42 32.65 -13.56
C LEU A 36 34.29 33.90 -13.59
N ASP A 37 35.46 33.83 -12.97
CA ASP A 37 36.43 34.92 -12.91
C ASP A 37 36.82 35.42 -14.31
N ARG A 38 37.04 34.50 -15.27
CA ARG A 38 37.37 34.82 -16.68
C ARG A 38 36.27 35.54 -17.44
N TRP A 39 35.02 35.45 -16.98
CA TRP A 39 33.88 36.15 -17.60
C TRP A 39 33.55 37.46 -16.88
N SER A 40 33.95 37.59 -15.61
CA SER A 40 33.44 38.63 -14.71
C SER A 40 34.49 39.66 -14.27
N LEU A 41 35.79 39.35 -14.40
CA LEU A 41 36.87 40.26 -14.04
C LEU A 41 37.29 41.12 -15.25
N GLN A 42 37.44 42.42 -15.04
CA GLN A 42 38.06 43.36 -15.97
C GLN A 42 39.48 43.68 -15.51
N ASP A 43 40.33 44.12 -16.43
CA ASP A 43 41.72 44.50 -16.12
C ASP A 43 41.77 45.56 -15.00
N GLY A 44 42.54 45.28 -13.94
CA GLY A 44 42.71 46.16 -12.78
C GLY A 44 41.83 45.84 -11.55
N HIS A 45 40.95 44.83 -11.61
CA HIS A 45 40.21 44.37 -10.43
C HIS A 45 41.10 43.68 -9.39
N ASP A 46 40.87 44.00 -8.11
CA ASP A 46 41.45 43.24 -6.99
C ASP A 46 40.71 41.90 -6.86
N ILE A 47 41.41 40.83 -7.25
CA ILE A 47 40.89 39.47 -7.28
C ILE A 47 40.57 38.97 -5.85
N HIS A 48 41.21 39.49 -4.79
CA HIS A 48 40.98 39.06 -3.40
C HIS A 48 39.64 39.61 -2.93
N SER A 49 39.44 40.90 -3.19
CA SER A 49 38.18 41.59 -2.91
C SER A 49 37.02 40.95 -3.69
N PHE A 50 37.24 40.57 -4.95
CA PHE A 50 36.24 39.88 -5.76
C PHE A 50 35.86 38.51 -5.17
N MET A 51 36.83 37.68 -4.82
CA MET A 51 36.58 36.35 -4.26
C MET A 51 35.87 36.42 -2.91
N GLU A 52 36.30 37.29 -2.00
CA GLU A 52 35.61 37.51 -0.73
C GLU A 52 34.17 38.00 -0.94
N THR A 53 33.96 38.89 -1.91
CA THR A 53 32.64 39.40 -2.27
C THR A 53 31.76 38.26 -2.76
N MET A 54 32.22 37.42 -3.69
CA MET A 54 31.44 36.30 -4.23
C MET A 54 31.08 35.27 -3.16
N VAL A 55 32.01 34.96 -2.26
CA VAL A 55 31.75 33.99 -1.18
C VAL A 55 30.78 34.56 -0.13
N LYS A 56 30.81 35.87 0.15
CA LYS A 56 29.89 36.55 1.09
C LYS A 56 28.53 36.90 0.48
N ALA A 57 28.45 36.98 -0.85
CA ALA A 57 27.24 37.42 -1.54
C ALA A 57 26.06 36.46 -1.30
N LYS A 58 24.89 37.03 -1.00
CA LYS A 58 23.67 36.27 -0.67
C LYS A 58 22.97 35.70 -1.90
N ASP A 59 23.20 36.28 -3.07
CA ASP A 59 22.68 35.81 -4.36
C ASP A 59 23.44 34.59 -4.87
N ILE A 60 24.69 34.36 -4.43
CA ILE A 60 25.45 33.14 -4.72
C ILE A 60 24.91 31.98 -3.90
N PHE A 61 24.24 31.05 -4.58
CA PHE A 61 23.60 29.88 -4.00
C PHE A 61 24.60 28.78 -3.60
N ARG A 62 25.60 28.50 -4.44
CA ARG A 62 26.69 27.54 -4.17
C ARG A 62 28.04 28.06 -4.65
N VAL A 63 29.09 27.56 -4.03
CA VAL A 63 30.48 27.77 -4.41
C VAL A 63 31.09 26.41 -4.72
N LEU A 64 31.42 26.17 -5.99
CA LEU A 64 32.10 24.96 -6.43
C LEU A 64 33.59 25.13 -6.20
N ILE A 65 34.20 24.22 -5.45
CA ILE A 65 35.63 24.23 -5.19
C ILE A 65 36.23 23.12 -6.04
N VAL A 66 36.86 23.48 -7.15
CA VAL A 66 37.57 22.51 -7.98
C VAL A 66 38.93 22.25 -7.36
N SER A 67 39.03 21.08 -6.74
CA SER A 67 40.16 20.66 -5.95
C SER A 67 41.01 19.66 -6.73
N ASP A 68 42.22 20.08 -7.02
CA ASP A 68 43.31 19.29 -7.58
C ASP A 68 44.53 19.38 -6.64
N LYS A 69 45.66 18.80 -7.04
CA LYS A 69 46.90 18.87 -6.25
C LYS A 69 47.31 20.32 -5.98
N THR A 70 47.29 21.15 -7.02
CA THR A 70 47.72 22.56 -6.98
C THR A 70 46.85 23.40 -6.04
N TYR A 71 45.53 23.25 -6.11
CA TYR A 71 44.57 23.92 -5.23
C TYR A 71 44.79 23.52 -3.77
N THR A 72 45.00 22.23 -3.54
CA THR A 72 45.18 21.66 -2.20
C THR A 72 46.45 22.18 -1.53
N GLU A 73 47.59 22.10 -2.22
CA GLU A 73 48.88 22.58 -1.73
C GLU A 73 48.81 24.07 -1.39
N LYS A 74 48.36 24.89 -2.35
CA LYS A 74 48.27 26.35 -2.16
C LYS A 74 47.27 26.76 -1.08
N SER A 75 46.18 26.02 -0.90
CA SER A 75 45.19 26.30 0.15
C SER A 75 45.74 25.96 1.54
N ASN A 76 46.47 24.84 1.65
CA ASN A 76 47.08 24.40 2.90
C ASN A 76 48.27 25.28 3.29
N ASP A 77 49.11 25.70 2.34
CA ASP A 77 50.26 26.59 2.58
C ASP A 77 49.82 27.96 3.10
N ARG A 78 48.66 28.47 2.65
CA ARG A 78 48.09 29.71 3.17
C ARG A 78 47.62 29.64 4.61
N ALA A 79 47.38 28.46 5.17
CA ALA A 79 47.16 28.33 6.61
C ALA A 79 48.38 28.79 7.42
N GLY A 80 49.58 28.81 6.80
CA GLY A 80 50.84 29.32 7.37
C GLY A 80 51.11 30.82 7.13
N GLY A 81 50.25 31.56 6.42
CA GLY A 81 50.30 33.02 6.34
C GLY A 81 51.22 33.65 5.27
N VAL A 82 51.72 32.89 4.28
CA VAL A 82 52.54 33.44 3.19
C VAL A 82 52.00 32.97 1.83
N GLY A 83 51.46 33.89 1.03
CA GLY A 83 51.06 33.60 -0.35
C GLY A 83 50.16 34.68 -0.97
N THR A 84 50.54 35.16 -2.15
CA THR A 84 49.92 36.31 -2.89
C THR A 84 48.82 35.91 -3.87
N GLU A 85 48.55 34.61 -4.01
CA GLU A 85 47.58 34.17 -5.01
C GLU A 85 46.14 34.40 -4.54
N THR A 86 45.27 34.77 -5.46
CA THR A 86 44.13 35.61 -5.11
C THR A 86 42.78 34.88 -5.18
N GLN A 87 42.77 33.61 -5.63
CA GLN A 87 41.56 32.90 -6.08
C GLN A 87 41.18 31.61 -5.30
N ILE A 88 42.00 31.23 -4.31
CA ILE A 88 41.80 30.04 -3.48
C ILE A 88 41.12 30.41 -2.17
N ILE A 89 40.09 29.66 -1.79
CA ILE A 89 39.34 29.86 -0.56
C ILE A 89 40.22 29.47 0.63
N THR A 90 40.25 30.34 1.64
CA THR A 90 41.02 30.10 2.86
C THR A 90 40.15 29.48 3.96
N PRO A 91 40.75 28.76 4.93
CA PRO A 91 40.03 28.22 6.08
C PRO A 91 39.24 29.28 6.86
N ASN A 92 39.76 30.53 6.94
CA ASN A 92 39.13 31.65 7.64
C ASN A 92 37.87 32.16 6.92
N ILE A 93 37.86 32.16 5.58
CA ILE A 93 36.67 32.52 4.80
C ILE A 93 35.64 31.39 4.89
N TYR A 94 36.09 30.14 4.78
CA TYR A 94 35.24 28.95 4.88
C TYR A 94 34.52 28.85 6.24
N SER A 95 35.23 29.08 7.36
CA SER A 95 34.66 28.95 8.71
C SER A 95 33.62 30.02 9.05
N LYS A 96 33.62 31.16 8.34
CA LYS A 96 32.70 32.28 8.54
C LYS A 96 31.44 32.20 7.69
N GLN A 97 31.24 31.13 6.93
CA GLN A 97 30.10 30.95 6.03
C GLN A 97 29.42 29.60 6.27
N GLU A 98 28.19 29.46 5.78
CA GLU A 98 27.46 28.20 5.87
C GLU A 98 28.15 27.13 5.04
N GLN A 99 28.52 26.02 5.69
CA GLN A 99 29.32 24.97 5.07
C GLN A 99 28.62 24.30 3.88
N VAL A 100 27.28 24.24 3.91
CA VAL A 100 26.45 23.71 2.82
C VAL A 100 26.54 24.53 1.52
N LYS A 101 27.08 25.76 1.60
CA LYS A 101 27.33 26.61 0.44
C LYS A 101 28.46 26.07 -0.44
N PHE A 102 29.42 25.33 0.13
CA PHE A 102 30.61 24.88 -0.58
C PHE A 102 30.47 23.43 -1.05
N ILE A 103 30.70 23.18 -2.34
CA ILE A 103 30.66 21.86 -2.97
C ILE A 103 32.06 21.53 -3.49
N PRO A 104 32.81 20.64 -2.84
CA PRO A 104 34.11 20.21 -3.36
C PRO A 104 33.95 19.29 -4.57
N LEU A 105 34.66 19.60 -5.65
CA LEU A 105 34.76 18.81 -6.88
C LEU A 105 36.21 18.31 -6.99
N VAL A 106 36.42 17.00 -6.87
CA VAL A 106 37.78 16.41 -6.90
C VAL A 106 38.17 16.13 -8.34
N ARG A 107 39.30 16.66 -8.81
CA ARG A 107 39.83 16.40 -10.16
C ARG A 107 41.01 15.45 -10.21
N GLU A 108 41.71 15.29 -9.10
CA GLU A 108 42.92 14.48 -9.04
C GLU A 108 42.97 13.68 -7.73
N ARG A 109 43.66 12.54 -7.78
CA ARG A 109 43.94 11.68 -6.64
C ARG A 109 45.44 11.35 -6.58
N ASP A 110 45.94 11.05 -5.40
CA ASP A 110 47.31 10.59 -5.21
C ASP A 110 47.50 9.12 -5.61
N GLU A 111 48.75 8.63 -5.53
CA GLU A 111 49.13 7.26 -5.90
C GLU A 111 48.46 6.19 -5.03
N ASP A 112 48.08 6.55 -3.80
CA ASP A 112 47.37 5.69 -2.85
C ASP A 112 45.83 5.77 -3.02
N GLY A 113 45.36 6.57 -3.98
CA GLY A 113 43.95 6.74 -4.31
C GLY A 113 43.20 7.76 -3.44
N HIS A 114 43.88 8.57 -2.61
CA HIS A 114 43.24 9.64 -1.84
C HIS A 114 42.97 10.89 -2.69
N ALA A 115 41.84 11.53 -2.45
CA ALA A 115 41.47 12.76 -3.13
C ALA A 115 42.31 13.95 -2.65
N PHE A 116 42.82 14.75 -3.60
CA PHE A 116 43.44 16.02 -3.26
C PHE A 116 42.37 17.01 -2.79
N LEU A 117 42.30 17.21 -1.47
CA LEU A 117 41.39 18.13 -0.80
C LEU A 117 42.14 18.95 0.27
N PRO A 118 41.91 20.28 0.36
CA PRO A 118 42.37 21.09 1.48
C PRO A 118 41.95 20.50 2.83
N VAL A 119 42.76 20.71 3.87
CA VAL A 119 42.55 20.11 5.20
C VAL A 119 41.15 20.40 5.76
N TYR A 120 40.62 21.60 5.52
CA TYR A 120 39.29 21.99 6.00
C TYR A 120 38.11 21.33 5.25
N LEU A 121 38.37 20.65 4.12
CA LEU A 121 37.38 19.94 3.32
C LEU A 121 37.46 18.41 3.45
N GLN A 122 38.49 17.85 4.09
CA GLN A 122 38.69 16.39 4.17
C GLN A 122 37.51 15.62 4.79
N SER A 123 36.79 16.23 5.73
CA SER A 123 35.62 15.61 6.38
C SER A 123 34.30 15.87 5.63
N ARG A 124 34.34 16.49 4.46
CA ARG A 124 33.15 16.90 3.70
C ARG A 124 32.88 15.94 2.54
N LYS A 125 31.59 15.76 2.25
CA LYS A 125 31.16 15.04 1.06
C LYS A 125 31.54 15.85 -0.18
N TYR A 126 32.21 15.21 -1.13
CA TYR A 126 32.64 15.79 -2.39
C TYR A 126 32.00 15.05 -3.58
N ILE A 127 32.15 15.62 -4.77
CA ILE A 127 31.77 14.99 -6.05
C ILE A 127 33.07 14.69 -6.81
N ASP A 128 33.20 13.48 -7.34
CA ASP A 128 34.45 13.01 -7.92
C ASP A 128 34.46 13.13 -9.45
N PHE A 129 35.30 14.00 -9.99
CA PHE A 129 35.55 14.21 -11.41
C PHE A 129 36.95 13.74 -11.83
N SER A 130 37.62 12.91 -11.02
CA SER A 130 38.98 12.42 -11.32
C SER A 130 39.02 11.34 -12.41
N ARG A 131 37.89 10.65 -12.65
CA ARG A 131 37.76 9.60 -13.67
C ARG A 131 36.83 10.06 -14.78
N GLU A 132 37.29 10.01 -16.03
CA GLU A 132 36.48 10.39 -17.20
C GLU A 132 35.24 9.49 -17.38
N GLU A 133 35.36 8.19 -17.06
CA GLU A 133 34.28 7.20 -17.14
C GLU A 133 33.07 7.57 -16.26
N ASP A 134 33.31 8.28 -15.15
CA ASP A 134 32.29 8.67 -14.18
C ASP A 134 31.77 10.10 -14.40
N PHE A 135 32.29 10.82 -15.40
CA PHE A 135 32.05 12.24 -15.60
C PHE A 135 30.55 12.59 -15.67
N GLU A 136 29.78 11.84 -16.47
CA GLU A 136 28.35 12.09 -16.65
C GLU A 136 27.55 11.86 -15.37
N ASN A 137 27.89 10.83 -14.59
CA ASN A 137 27.24 10.54 -13.31
C ASN A 137 27.54 11.63 -12.28
N SER A 138 28.81 12.07 -12.22
CA SER A 138 29.25 13.15 -11.34
C SER A 138 28.65 14.50 -11.73
N TYR A 139 28.50 14.76 -13.03
CA TYR A 139 27.83 15.94 -13.55
C TYR A 139 26.35 15.96 -13.18
N GLU A 140 25.63 14.84 -13.37
CA GLU A 140 24.24 14.72 -12.95
C GLU A 140 24.09 14.94 -11.43
N GLN A 141 24.98 14.35 -10.62
CA GLN A 141 24.99 14.55 -9.17
C GLN A 141 25.18 16.03 -8.79
N LEU A 142 26.09 16.74 -9.46
CA LEU A 142 26.33 18.16 -9.27
C LEU A 142 25.10 19.00 -9.65
N LEU A 143 24.53 18.75 -10.82
CA LEU A 143 23.38 19.48 -11.33
C LEU A 143 22.16 19.30 -10.42
N ARG A 144 21.89 18.08 -9.95
CA ARG A 144 20.85 17.77 -8.97
C ARG A 144 21.04 18.51 -7.65
N ASN A 145 22.29 18.67 -7.20
CA ASN A 145 22.60 19.43 -5.98
C ASN A 145 22.26 20.91 -6.15
N ILE A 146 22.69 21.51 -7.27
CA ILE A 146 22.47 22.94 -7.56
C ILE A 146 20.98 23.25 -7.77
N LEU A 147 20.27 22.39 -8.48
CA LEU A 147 18.84 22.56 -8.77
C LEU A 147 17.91 22.07 -7.65
N GLU A 148 18.46 21.58 -6.54
CA GLU A 148 17.71 21.03 -5.39
C GLU A 148 16.74 19.90 -5.80
N ALA A 149 17.17 19.07 -6.76
CA ALA A 149 16.40 17.96 -7.33
C ALA A 149 17.02 16.60 -6.93
N PRO A 150 16.86 16.16 -5.66
CA PRO A 150 17.50 14.94 -5.17
C PRO A 150 17.10 13.71 -5.99
N SER A 151 18.04 12.78 -6.21
CA SER A 151 17.80 11.52 -6.94
C SER A 151 16.72 10.65 -6.27
N LEU A 152 16.61 10.74 -4.95
CA LEU A 152 15.54 10.17 -4.14
C LEU A 152 14.76 11.33 -3.50
N PRO A 153 13.59 11.71 -4.02
CA PRO A 153 12.78 12.75 -3.41
C PRO A 153 12.37 12.30 -2.00
N LYS A 154 12.60 13.16 -1.01
CA LYS A 154 12.08 12.94 0.34
C LYS A 154 10.56 12.76 0.21
N PRO A 155 9.99 11.60 0.59
CA PRO A 155 8.56 11.39 0.47
C PRO A 155 7.82 12.46 1.28
N LYS A 156 6.60 12.80 0.86
CA LYS A 156 5.74 13.71 1.63
C LYS A 156 5.63 13.15 3.05
N LEU A 157 5.79 14.02 4.04
CA LEU A 157 5.56 13.63 5.43
C LEU A 157 4.11 13.15 5.53
N GLY A 158 3.92 11.92 6.02
CA GLY A 158 2.59 11.38 6.26
C GLY A 158 1.82 12.31 7.19
N ILE A 159 0.61 12.70 6.80
CA ILE A 159 -0.26 13.59 7.60
C ILE A 159 -0.83 12.83 8.80
N LYS A 160 -0.80 11.50 8.74
CA LYS A 160 -1.18 10.60 9.82
C LYS A 160 0.05 9.86 10.31
N ALA A 161 0.29 9.93 11.62
CA ALA A 161 1.17 8.97 12.26
C ALA A 161 0.59 7.55 12.03
N PRO A 162 1.45 6.52 11.90
CA PRO A 162 0.95 5.18 11.67
C PRO A 162 0.01 4.77 12.81
N SER A 163 -1.18 4.30 12.46
CA SER A 163 -2.23 3.90 13.41
C SER A 163 -1.74 2.85 14.42
N TYR A 164 -0.77 2.01 14.05
CA TYR A 164 -0.12 1.05 14.97
C TYR A 164 0.77 1.69 16.06
N ILE A 165 1.05 3.00 15.99
CA ILE A 165 1.83 3.75 16.99
C ILE A 165 0.93 4.70 17.78
N THR A 166 0.01 5.40 17.11
CA THR A 166 -0.72 6.51 17.75
C THR A 166 -2.13 6.16 18.18
N ASP A 167 -2.76 5.12 17.63
CA ASP A 167 -4.11 4.71 18.00
C ASP A 167 -4.21 3.18 18.06
N SER A 168 -3.71 2.57 19.13
CA SER A 168 -4.28 1.31 19.61
C SER A 168 -3.78 0.97 21.00
N VAL A 169 -4.74 0.72 21.89
CA VAL A 169 -4.57 0.04 23.19
C VAL A 169 -4.11 -1.44 22.99
N VAL A 170 -3.99 -1.89 21.74
CA VAL A 170 -3.74 -3.28 21.32
C VAL A 170 -2.40 -3.37 20.57
N ASN A 171 -1.49 -4.23 21.04
CA ASN A 171 -0.20 -4.48 20.38
C ASN A 171 -0.39 -5.39 19.16
N LEU A 172 -0.50 -4.78 17.98
CA LEU A 172 -0.63 -5.46 16.69
C LEU A 172 0.72 -5.71 15.98
N ALA A 173 1.84 -5.52 16.67
CA ALA A 173 3.16 -5.70 16.06
C ALA A 173 3.40 -7.16 15.62
N GLU A 174 2.79 -8.12 16.32
CA GLU A 174 3.00 -9.55 16.05
C GLU A 174 2.44 -9.98 14.69
N THR A 175 1.20 -9.61 14.34
CA THR A 175 0.58 -9.91 13.04
C THR A 175 1.35 -9.24 11.91
N HIS A 176 1.68 -7.95 12.06
CA HIS A 176 2.44 -7.20 11.06
C HIS A 176 3.84 -7.78 10.82
N ASN A 177 4.57 -8.11 11.89
CA ASN A 177 5.91 -8.70 11.77
C ASN A 177 5.86 -10.09 11.16
N LYS A 178 4.82 -10.88 11.48
CA LYS A 178 4.62 -12.19 10.86
C LYS A 178 4.33 -12.07 9.37
N LEU A 179 3.48 -11.12 8.96
CA LEU A 179 3.21 -10.85 7.55
C LEU A 179 4.46 -10.44 6.77
N LYS A 180 5.24 -9.51 7.33
CA LYS A 180 6.54 -9.14 6.73
C LYS A 180 7.45 -10.34 6.55
N THR A 181 7.47 -11.24 7.53
CA THR A 181 8.28 -12.46 7.47
C THR A 181 7.81 -13.38 6.35
N ILE A 182 6.49 -13.63 6.25
CA ILE A 182 5.88 -14.43 5.17
C ILE A 182 6.21 -13.81 3.80
N ASN A 183 5.97 -12.51 3.63
CA ASN A 183 6.22 -11.82 2.38
C ASN A 183 7.70 -11.87 1.98
N ASN A 184 8.62 -11.68 2.94
CA ASN A 184 10.05 -11.81 2.71
C ASN A 184 10.47 -13.23 2.29
N GLN A 185 9.84 -14.27 2.84
CA GLN A 185 10.12 -15.66 2.45
C GLN A 185 9.63 -15.95 1.03
N ILE A 186 8.42 -15.50 0.68
CA ILE A 186 7.86 -15.64 -0.66
C ILE A 186 8.74 -14.90 -1.68
N ASN A 187 9.10 -13.64 -1.41
CA ASN A 187 9.92 -12.85 -2.33
C ASN A 187 11.32 -13.42 -2.55
N LYS A 188 11.90 -14.12 -1.55
CA LYS A 188 13.23 -14.73 -1.65
C LYS A 188 13.20 -16.13 -2.25
N ASN A 189 12.23 -16.94 -1.88
CA ASN A 189 12.22 -18.39 -2.15
C ASN A 189 11.13 -18.83 -3.13
N GLY A 190 10.21 -17.94 -3.51
CA GLY A 190 9.01 -18.25 -4.29
C GLY A 190 7.95 -19.08 -3.54
N LYS A 191 8.22 -19.44 -2.27
CA LYS A 191 7.34 -20.27 -1.44
C LYS A 191 7.51 -19.96 0.04
N VAL A 192 6.51 -20.34 0.82
CA VAL A 192 6.49 -20.26 2.28
C VAL A 192 5.99 -21.59 2.84
N ALA A 193 6.52 -22.01 3.99
CA ALA A 193 6.09 -23.24 4.61
C ALA A 193 4.69 -23.08 5.21
N TYR A 194 3.83 -24.10 5.05
CA TYR A 194 2.45 -24.08 5.59
C TYR A 194 2.38 -23.73 7.09
N ARG A 195 3.34 -24.20 7.90
CA ARG A 195 3.45 -23.84 9.33
C ARG A 195 3.54 -22.33 9.59
N GLU A 196 4.16 -21.57 8.69
CA GLU A 196 4.31 -20.13 8.84
C GLU A 196 2.99 -19.42 8.53
N LEU A 197 2.26 -19.90 7.54
CA LEU A 197 0.90 -19.45 7.22
C LEU A 197 -0.06 -19.75 8.38
N LYS A 198 -0.03 -20.99 8.89
CA LYS A 198 -0.83 -21.41 10.05
C LYS A 198 -0.53 -20.59 11.29
N SER A 199 0.75 -20.32 11.57
CA SER A 199 1.16 -19.48 12.69
C SER A 199 0.63 -18.04 12.56
N PHE A 200 0.46 -17.49 11.36
CA PHE A 200 -0.22 -16.21 11.20
C PHE A 200 -1.69 -16.29 11.62
N ILE A 201 -2.41 -17.33 11.18
CA ILE A 201 -3.81 -17.57 11.58
C ILE A 201 -3.95 -17.69 13.09
N GLU A 202 -3.05 -18.43 13.75
CA GLU A 202 -3.06 -18.62 15.21
C GLU A 202 -2.85 -17.28 15.96
N ILE A 203 -1.88 -16.46 15.53
CA ILE A 203 -1.65 -15.12 16.11
C ILE A 203 -2.87 -14.22 15.87
N PHE A 204 -3.41 -14.21 14.66
CA PHE A 204 -4.58 -13.42 14.32
C PHE A 204 -5.80 -13.80 15.17
N GLN A 205 -6.08 -15.10 15.31
CA GLN A 205 -7.18 -15.62 16.12
C GLN A 205 -7.05 -15.26 17.59
N ASP A 206 -5.83 -15.23 18.13
CA ASP A 206 -5.56 -14.76 19.48
C ASP A 206 -5.87 -13.27 19.64
N LYS A 207 -5.35 -12.43 18.73
CA LYS A 207 -5.59 -10.97 18.75
C LYS A 207 -7.04 -10.58 18.47
N LEU A 208 -7.83 -11.41 17.79
CA LEU A 208 -9.26 -11.15 17.60
C LEU A 208 -9.99 -10.97 18.94
N TRP A 209 -9.62 -11.74 19.97
CA TRP A 209 -10.27 -11.66 21.29
C TRP A 209 -10.08 -10.30 21.99
N ASP A 210 -9.09 -9.49 21.59
CA ASP A 210 -8.91 -8.13 22.10
C ASP A 210 -10.06 -7.18 21.70
N PHE A 211 -10.89 -7.57 20.73
CA PHE A 211 -12.04 -6.82 20.24
C PHE A 211 -13.39 -7.30 20.80
N GLU A 212 -13.37 -8.21 21.77
CA GLU A 212 -14.58 -8.65 22.46
C GLU A 212 -15.32 -7.48 23.14
N LEU A 213 -16.64 -7.43 23.00
CA LEU A 213 -17.44 -6.33 23.54
C LEU A 213 -17.71 -6.51 25.04
N VAL A 214 -16.83 -5.97 25.88
CA VAL A 214 -16.99 -5.95 27.34
C VAL A 214 -17.74 -4.69 27.82
N ASN A 215 -18.52 -4.76 28.90
CA ASN A 215 -19.24 -3.60 29.48
C ASN A 215 -20.13 -2.85 28.46
N THR A 216 -21.00 -3.56 27.75
CA THR A 216 -21.88 -2.96 26.74
C THR A 216 -23.11 -2.29 27.35
N PRO A 217 -23.57 -1.15 26.81
CA PRO A 217 -24.87 -0.60 27.13
C PRO A 217 -26.00 -1.63 26.87
N THR A 218 -27.08 -1.52 27.63
CA THR A 218 -28.25 -2.41 27.47
C THR A 218 -29.21 -1.91 26.39
N ASP A 219 -29.16 -0.62 26.06
CA ASP A 219 -29.97 -0.06 25.00
C ASP A 219 -29.32 -0.30 23.61
N ILE A 220 -30.17 -0.45 22.60
CA ILE A 220 -29.75 -0.84 21.26
C ILE A 220 -28.84 0.20 20.58
N ILE A 221 -29.02 1.49 20.88
CA ILE A 221 -28.26 2.57 20.26
C ILE A 221 -26.86 2.63 20.85
N GLY A 222 -26.75 2.69 22.18
CA GLY A 222 -25.47 2.70 22.87
C GLY A 222 -24.66 1.42 22.62
N TYR A 223 -25.33 0.26 22.56
CA TYR A 223 -24.68 -0.98 22.14
C TYR A 223 -24.13 -0.85 20.72
N GLY A 224 -24.95 -0.40 19.77
CA GLY A 224 -24.58 -0.27 18.36
C GLY A 224 -23.45 0.74 18.10
N GLU A 225 -23.43 1.85 18.84
CA GLU A 225 -22.33 2.82 18.82
C GLU A 225 -21.02 2.17 19.27
N LYS A 226 -21.04 1.46 20.41
CA LYS A 226 -19.87 0.75 20.93
C LYS A 226 -19.38 -0.35 19.99
N LEU A 227 -20.30 -1.12 19.40
CA LEU A 227 -19.99 -2.09 18.37
C LEU A 227 -19.28 -1.41 17.19
N TYR A 228 -19.83 -0.31 16.67
CA TYR A 228 -19.25 0.41 15.53
C TYR A 228 -17.88 1.00 15.84
N ASP A 229 -17.68 1.59 17.02
CA ASP A 229 -16.38 2.15 17.40
C ASP A 229 -15.31 1.06 17.60
N THR A 230 -15.71 -0.11 18.13
CA THR A 230 -14.80 -1.26 18.23
C THR A 230 -14.48 -1.82 16.85
N LEU A 231 -15.44 -1.85 15.92
CA LEU A 231 -15.19 -2.22 14.52
C LEU A 231 -14.26 -1.24 13.79
N LYS A 232 -14.22 0.04 14.19
CA LYS A 232 -13.22 1.01 13.68
C LYS A 232 -11.83 0.72 14.24
N SER A 233 -11.72 0.42 15.53
CA SER A 233 -10.43 0.11 16.15
C SER A 233 -9.85 -1.22 15.67
N TYR A 234 -10.70 -2.16 15.21
CA TYR A 234 -10.32 -3.42 14.57
C TYR A 234 -9.61 -3.24 13.21
N LYS A 235 -9.79 -2.09 12.55
CA LYS A 235 -9.32 -1.88 11.17
C LYS A 235 -7.84 -2.26 10.92
N PRO A 236 -6.87 -1.95 11.79
CA PRO A 236 -5.48 -2.35 11.51
C PRO A 236 -5.26 -3.86 11.54
N LEU A 237 -5.93 -4.60 12.45
CA LEU A 237 -5.86 -6.06 12.48
C LEU A 237 -6.54 -6.67 11.23
N LYS A 238 -7.65 -6.07 10.78
CA LYS A 238 -8.29 -6.41 9.50
C LYS A 238 -7.34 -6.23 8.32
N GLU A 239 -6.62 -5.11 8.25
CA GLU A 239 -5.70 -4.83 7.14
C GLU A 239 -4.57 -5.85 7.05
N ASP A 240 -4.07 -6.32 8.20
CA ASP A 240 -3.10 -7.41 8.25
C ASP A 240 -3.68 -8.70 7.66
N PHE A 241 -4.89 -9.10 8.08
CA PHE A 241 -5.53 -10.31 7.57
C PHE A 241 -5.90 -10.22 6.08
N VAL A 242 -6.35 -9.06 5.62
CA VAL A 242 -6.66 -8.85 4.20
C VAL A 242 -5.38 -8.92 3.36
N GLN A 243 -4.26 -8.37 3.82
CA GLN A 243 -2.96 -8.55 3.16
C GLN A 243 -2.53 -10.02 3.14
N PHE A 244 -2.78 -10.76 4.21
CA PHE A 244 -2.52 -12.20 4.27
C PHE A 244 -3.34 -12.96 3.22
N ILE A 245 -4.63 -12.68 3.12
CA ILE A 245 -5.50 -13.24 2.07
C ILE A 245 -4.97 -12.85 0.68
N GLU A 246 -4.57 -11.60 0.45
CA GLU A 246 -4.02 -11.18 -0.84
C GLU A 246 -2.78 -11.99 -1.21
N ILE A 247 -1.91 -12.32 -0.24
CA ILE A 247 -0.77 -13.23 -0.43
C ILE A 247 -1.26 -14.62 -0.85
N LEU A 248 -2.23 -15.21 -0.13
CA LEU A 248 -2.77 -16.53 -0.46
C LEU A 248 -3.44 -16.56 -1.84
N ALA A 249 -4.16 -15.50 -2.20
CA ALA A 249 -4.90 -15.42 -3.46
C ALA A 249 -3.99 -15.17 -4.68
N SER A 250 -2.86 -14.47 -4.50
CA SER A 250 -1.95 -14.07 -5.58
C SER A 250 -0.82 -15.07 -5.85
N ASN A 251 -0.56 -16.00 -4.93
CA ASN A 251 0.51 -16.98 -5.05
C ASN A 251 -0.08 -18.39 -5.14
N GLU A 252 0.50 -19.26 -5.97
CA GLU A 252 0.15 -20.69 -6.04
C GLU A 252 0.74 -21.43 -4.82
N LEU A 253 0.16 -21.20 -3.64
CA LEU A 253 0.57 -21.83 -2.40
C LEU A 253 -0.28 -23.07 -2.12
N ASP A 254 0.38 -24.18 -1.79
CA ASP A 254 -0.31 -25.41 -1.44
C ASP A 254 -1.19 -25.24 -0.19
N ASN A 255 -2.40 -25.81 -0.24
CA ASN A 255 -3.38 -25.85 0.85
C ASN A 255 -3.85 -24.47 1.37
N SER A 256 -3.80 -23.43 0.52
CA SER A 256 -4.32 -22.11 0.87
C SER A 256 -5.83 -22.08 1.10
N ASP A 257 -6.55 -22.88 0.32
CA ASP A 257 -7.99 -23.13 0.41
C ASP A 257 -8.34 -23.81 1.74
N GLU A 258 -7.68 -24.93 2.06
CA GLU A 258 -7.88 -25.67 3.31
C GLU A 258 -7.61 -24.78 4.53
N LEU A 259 -6.54 -23.99 4.50
CA LEU A 259 -6.21 -23.07 5.59
C LEU A 259 -7.32 -22.02 5.85
N LEU A 260 -7.88 -21.44 4.78
CA LEU A 260 -8.96 -20.46 4.91
C LEU A 260 -10.27 -21.12 5.34
N ILE A 261 -10.58 -22.31 4.81
CA ILE A 261 -11.76 -23.09 5.21
C ILE A 261 -11.68 -23.42 6.71
N GLU A 262 -10.56 -23.97 7.18
CA GLU A 262 -10.34 -24.29 8.60
C GLU A 262 -10.45 -23.06 9.52
N PHE A 263 -10.03 -21.88 9.03
CA PHE A 263 -10.18 -20.61 9.73
C PHE A 263 -11.66 -20.22 9.84
N PHE A 264 -12.42 -20.24 8.75
CA PHE A 264 -13.85 -19.87 8.78
C PHE A 264 -14.71 -20.90 9.54
N GLU A 265 -14.31 -22.18 9.58
CA GLU A 265 -14.92 -23.18 10.46
C GLU A 265 -14.81 -22.82 11.95
N THR A 266 -13.87 -21.94 12.33
CA THR A 266 -13.72 -21.47 13.71
C THR A 266 -14.72 -20.38 14.09
N ALA A 267 -15.43 -19.77 13.14
CA ALA A 267 -16.35 -18.65 13.43
C ALA A 267 -17.34 -18.97 14.58
N PRO A 268 -17.97 -20.16 14.66
CA PRO A 268 -18.89 -20.49 15.75
C PRO A 268 -18.22 -20.63 17.13
N LEU A 269 -16.89 -20.77 17.22
CA LEU A 269 -16.18 -20.75 18.51
C LEU A 269 -16.27 -19.37 19.18
N TYR A 270 -16.46 -18.31 18.38
CA TYR A 270 -16.52 -16.94 18.85
C TYR A 270 -17.92 -16.53 19.31
N ASP A 271 -18.95 -17.36 19.13
CA ASP A 271 -20.32 -17.10 19.61
C ASP A 271 -20.48 -17.25 21.15
N SER A 272 -19.39 -17.60 21.85
CA SER A 272 -19.38 -17.88 23.28
C SER A 272 -18.01 -17.53 23.89
N PRO A 273 -17.89 -17.38 25.22
CA PRO A 273 -16.64 -16.95 25.86
C PRO A 273 -15.48 -17.89 25.54
N ARG A 274 -14.27 -17.34 25.37
CA ARG A 274 -13.04 -18.13 25.09
C ARG A 274 -12.78 -19.15 26.20
N GLU A 275 -12.91 -18.72 27.45
CA GLU A 275 -12.77 -19.55 28.66
C GLU A 275 -14.14 -20.01 29.17
N HIS A 276 -14.15 -20.95 30.12
CA HIS A 276 -15.42 -21.41 30.70
C HIS A 276 -15.97 -20.36 31.66
N GLU A 277 -17.16 -19.85 31.35
CA GLU A 277 -17.91 -18.91 32.20
C GLU A 277 -19.31 -19.46 32.50
N GLY A 278 -19.77 -19.30 33.74
CA GLY A 278 -21.06 -19.85 34.20
C GLY A 278 -22.30 -19.13 33.65
N SER A 279 -22.17 -17.88 33.20
CA SER A 279 -23.26 -17.10 32.61
C SER A 279 -22.71 -16.03 31.68
N TRP A 280 -23.31 -15.87 30.51
CA TRP A 280 -22.93 -14.88 29.50
C TRP A 280 -24.11 -14.58 28.58
N SER A 281 -24.04 -13.47 27.85
CA SER A 281 -25.04 -13.06 26.87
C SER A 281 -24.48 -13.21 25.45
N PRO A 282 -25.24 -13.77 24.48
CA PRO A 282 -24.81 -13.86 23.08
C PRO A 282 -24.41 -12.51 22.47
N ALA A 283 -25.08 -11.42 22.89
CA ALA A 283 -24.78 -10.08 22.42
C ALA A 283 -23.33 -9.64 22.72
N ARG A 284 -22.65 -10.22 23.73
CA ARG A 284 -21.23 -9.92 24.00
C ARG A 284 -20.31 -10.28 22.82
N PHE A 285 -20.74 -11.21 21.97
CA PHE A 285 -19.93 -11.84 20.93
C PHE A 285 -20.35 -11.46 19.51
N ASP A 286 -21.41 -10.66 19.35
CA ASP A 286 -21.97 -10.33 18.03
C ASP A 286 -20.99 -9.58 17.10
N ILE A 287 -19.99 -8.88 17.65
CA ILE A 287 -18.93 -8.26 16.85
C ILE A 287 -18.20 -9.29 15.98
N PHE A 288 -17.98 -10.50 16.47
CA PHE A 288 -17.27 -11.54 15.73
C PHE A 288 -18.04 -12.01 14.51
N LYS A 289 -19.38 -12.06 14.58
CA LYS A 289 -20.22 -12.38 13.42
C LYS A 289 -20.03 -11.34 12.31
N VAL A 290 -19.97 -10.05 12.67
CA VAL A 290 -19.68 -8.96 11.72
C VAL A 290 -18.29 -9.15 11.11
N ILE A 291 -17.28 -9.42 11.95
CA ILE A 291 -15.89 -9.62 11.52
C ILE A 291 -15.77 -10.80 10.56
N PHE A 292 -16.27 -11.98 10.90
CA PHE A 292 -16.15 -13.17 10.03
C PHE A 292 -16.89 -12.99 8.70
N HIS A 293 -18.08 -12.36 8.72
CA HIS A 293 -18.80 -12.02 7.49
C HIS A 293 -17.96 -11.05 6.63
N GLU A 294 -17.38 -9.99 7.21
CA GLU A 294 -16.51 -9.06 6.50
C GLU A 294 -15.26 -9.74 5.92
N LEU A 295 -14.56 -10.56 6.72
CA LEU A 295 -13.35 -11.26 6.30
C LEU A 295 -13.61 -12.25 5.17
N PHE A 296 -14.76 -12.92 5.19
CA PHE A 296 -15.15 -13.83 4.11
C PHE A 296 -15.38 -13.08 2.80
N LEU A 297 -16.02 -11.92 2.83
CA LEU A 297 -16.17 -11.07 1.65
C LEU A 297 -14.81 -10.60 1.10
N TYR A 298 -13.85 -10.26 1.97
CA TYR A 298 -12.48 -9.95 1.53
C TYR A 298 -11.76 -11.16 0.93
N ALA A 299 -11.98 -12.38 1.45
CA ALA A 299 -11.41 -13.60 0.88
C ALA A 299 -11.89 -13.82 -0.57
N ILE A 300 -13.20 -13.73 -0.79
CA ILE A 300 -13.80 -13.85 -2.12
C ILE A 300 -13.35 -12.69 -3.03
N ALA A 301 -13.35 -11.44 -2.53
CA ALA A 301 -12.93 -10.28 -3.31
C ALA A 301 -11.46 -10.38 -3.74
N ALA A 302 -10.56 -10.78 -2.84
CA ALA A 302 -9.14 -10.94 -3.15
C ALA A 302 -8.89 -12.04 -4.19
N ALA A 303 -9.57 -13.18 -4.05
CA ALA A 303 -9.47 -14.28 -5.01
C ALA A 303 -10.01 -13.89 -6.39
N LEU A 304 -11.17 -13.23 -6.46
CA LEU A 304 -11.73 -12.71 -7.72
C LEU A 304 -10.81 -11.67 -8.39
N LYS A 305 -10.29 -10.72 -7.61
CA LYS A 305 -9.36 -9.68 -8.08
C LYS A 305 -8.07 -10.27 -8.66
N ASN A 306 -7.56 -11.34 -8.06
CA ASN A 306 -6.38 -12.07 -8.54
C ASN A 306 -6.70 -13.16 -9.58
N LYS A 307 -7.97 -13.30 -10.00
CA LYS A 307 -8.45 -14.35 -10.93
C LYS A 307 -8.19 -15.78 -10.45
N ASN A 308 -8.04 -15.97 -9.14
CA ASN A 308 -7.94 -17.28 -8.52
C ASN A 308 -9.35 -17.86 -8.33
N TYR A 309 -9.99 -18.20 -9.46
CA TYR A 309 -11.38 -18.66 -9.49
C TYR A 309 -11.56 -20.04 -8.86
N LYS A 310 -10.50 -20.85 -8.83
CA LYS A 310 -10.48 -22.13 -8.12
C LYS A 310 -10.65 -21.90 -6.62
N LEU A 311 -9.87 -21.00 -6.01
CA LEU A 311 -10.03 -20.66 -4.58
C LEU A 311 -11.43 -20.14 -4.26
N VAL A 312 -12.03 -19.34 -5.15
CA VAL A 312 -13.44 -18.90 -5.00
C VAL A 312 -14.39 -20.10 -4.98
N ALA A 313 -14.22 -21.03 -5.93
CA ALA A 313 -15.04 -22.23 -6.01
C ALA A 313 -14.87 -23.12 -4.75
N ASP A 314 -13.63 -23.33 -4.30
CA ASP A 314 -13.32 -24.13 -3.11
C ASP A 314 -13.97 -23.51 -1.86
N LEU A 315 -13.89 -22.18 -1.68
CA LEU A 315 -14.52 -21.49 -0.54
C LEU A 315 -16.06 -21.55 -0.57
N LEU A 316 -16.69 -21.58 -1.74
CA LEU A 316 -18.15 -21.54 -1.87
C LEU A 316 -18.81 -22.93 -1.93
N HIS A 317 -18.11 -23.95 -2.44
CA HIS A 317 -18.67 -25.30 -2.63
C HIS A 317 -18.17 -26.34 -1.63
N THR A 318 -17.03 -26.11 -0.97
CA THR A 318 -16.58 -27.00 0.09
C THR A 318 -17.56 -26.97 1.27
N LYS A 319 -17.78 -28.14 1.87
CA LYS A 319 -18.56 -28.26 3.10
C LYS A 319 -17.71 -27.91 4.30
N TYR A 320 -18.23 -27.03 5.13
CA TYR A 320 -17.60 -26.57 6.36
C TYR A 320 -18.04 -27.43 7.54
N TYR A 321 -17.09 -27.85 8.36
CA TYR A 321 -17.32 -28.57 9.60
C TYR A 321 -17.18 -27.61 10.78
N LYS A 322 -18.30 -26.96 11.11
CA LYS A 322 -18.38 -25.94 12.16
C LYS A 322 -17.78 -26.43 13.49
N LYS A 323 -16.80 -25.68 14.01
CA LYS A 323 -16.19 -25.93 15.32
C LYS A 323 -17.06 -25.24 16.38
N GLU A 324 -17.98 -25.98 16.97
CA GLU A 324 -18.91 -25.49 17.99
C GLU A 324 -18.58 -26.10 19.35
N LYS A 325 -18.45 -25.29 20.41
CA LYS A 325 -18.08 -25.78 21.75
C LYS A 325 -19.12 -26.72 22.39
N TYR A 326 -20.40 -26.47 22.11
CA TYR A 326 -21.52 -27.16 22.76
C TYR A 326 -22.29 -28.08 21.81
N ALA A 327 -21.82 -28.24 20.57
CA ALA A 327 -22.47 -29.11 19.61
C ALA A 327 -22.31 -30.58 19.99
N ARG A 328 -23.41 -31.32 19.91
CA ARG A 328 -23.42 -32.77 20.15
C ARG A 328 -22.89 -33.56 18.95
N LYS A 329 -22.92 -32.97 17.75
CA LYS A 329 -22.49 -33.56 16.48
C LYS A 329 -21.92 -32.47 15.58
N THR A 330 -20.87 -32.80 14.83
CA THR A 330 -20.35 -31.96 13.75
C THR A 330 -21.10 -32.29 12.47
N GLU A 331 -21.77 -31.31 11.88
CA GLU A 331 -22.52 -31.46 10.63
C GLU A 331 -21.94 -30.58 9.53
N ALA A 332 -21.87 -31.15 8.33
CA ALA A 332 -21.40 -30.47 7.13
C ALA A 332 -22.34 -29.33 6.74
N SER A 333 -21.83 -28.11 6.69
CA SER A 333 -22.59 -26.88 6.44
C SER A 333 -22.13 -26.18 5.15
N LYS A 334 -23.03 -25.44 4.50
CA LYS A 334 -22.66 -24.54 3.38
C LYS A 334 -22.01 -23.28 3.93
N PHE A 335 -21.23 -22.55 3.12
CA PHE A 335 -20.59 -21.30 3.54
C PHE A 335 -21.56 -20.22 4.07
N THR A 336 -22.86 -20.33 3.77
CA THR A 336 -23.88 -19.35 4.11
C THR A 336 -24.05 -19.09 5.60
N PHE A 337 -23.63 -20.01 6.49
CA PHE A 337 -23.65 -19.76 7.94
C PHE A 337 -22.73 -18.60 8.36
N ILE A 338 -21.71 -18.27 7.55
CA ILE A 338 -20.79 -17.16 7.80
C ILE A 338 -21.51 -15.81 7.58
N GLY A 339 -22.48 -15.79 6.68
CA GLY A 339 -23.31 -14.62 6.37
C GLY A 339 -24.56 -14.61 7.23
N GLY A 340 -24.65 -13.67 8.17
CA GLY A 340 -25.80 -13.50 9.06
C GLY A 340 -26.43 -12.10 9.02
N TYR A 341 -27.61 -11.98 9.61
CA TYR A 341 -28.24 -10.68 9.89
C TYR A 341 -27.64 -10.07 11.15
N HIS A 342 -27.14 -8.84 11.04
CA HIS A 342 -26.42 -8.13 12.11
C HIS A 342 -27.33 -7.13 12.82
N GLU A 343 -28.29 -7.62 13.60
CA GLU A 343 -29.39 -6.81 14.17
C GLU A 343 -28.94 -5.50 14.81
N TYR A 344 -27.97 -5.52 15.72
CA TYR A 344 -27.52 -4.32 16.42
C TYR A 344 -26.88 -3.28 15.48
N LEU A 345 -26.09 -3.73 14.51
CA LEU A 345 -25.44 -2.85 13.53
C LEU A 345 -26.49 -2.25 12.59
N GLU A 346 -27.44 -3.06 12.13
CA GLU A 346 -28.55 -2.66 11.27
C GLU A 346 -29.45 -1.64 11.97
N GLN A 347 -29.84 -1.89 13.22
CA GLN A 347 -30.69 -0.97 13.98
C GLN A 347 -29.99 0.36 14.29
N TYR A 348 -28.70 0.34 14.64
CA TYR A 348 -27.93 1.55 14.90
C TYR A 348 -27.85 2.45 13.66
N PHE A 349 -27.43 1.90 12.53
CA PHE A 349 -27.32 2.68 11.29
C PHE A 349 -28.68 3.10 10.72
N SER A 350 -29.72 2.30 10.91
CA SER A 350 -31.08 2.68 10.51
C SER A 350 -31.61 3.87 11.31
N ARG A 351 -31.41 3.87 12.64
CA ARG A 351 -31.96 4.89 13.54
C ARG A 351 -31.13 6.17 13.59
N GLU A 352 -29.81 6.05 13.73
CA GLU A 352 -28.91 7.20 13.90
C GLU A 352 -28.45 7.79 12.56
N HIS A 353 -28.26 6.95 11.54
CA HIS A 353 -27.66 7.35 10.26
C HIS A 353 -28.63 7.28 9.07
N LYS A 354 -29.87 6.82 9.30
CA LYS A 354 -30.93 6.66 8.28
C LYS A 354 -30.46 5.86 7.07
N LYS A 355 -29.62 4.85 7.30
CA LYS A 355 -29.10 3.95 6.25
C LYS A 355 -30.02 2.75 6.08
N ILE A 356 -30.04 2.23 4.85
CA ILE A 356 -30.86 1.06 4.48
C ILE A 356 -30.24 -0.22 5.06
N THR A 357 -28.92 -0.27 5.12
CA THR A 357 -28.16 -1.36 5.73
C THR A 357 -27.01 -0.84 6.55
N GLY A 358 -26.88 -1.34 7.77
CA GLY A 358 -25.74 -1.05 8.65
C GLY A 358 -24.48 -1.78 8.22
N PHE A 359 -24.57 -3.06 7.89
CA PHE A 359 -23.40 -3.85 7.48
C PHE A 359 -22.85 -3.39 6.13
N GLY A 360 -23.73 -3.16 5.15
CA GLY A 360 -23.32 -2.64 3.85
C GLY A 360 -22.69 -1.25 3.96
N GLU A 361 -23.27 -0.34 4.74
CA GLU A 361 -22.67 0.98 4.99
C GLU A 361 -21.30 0.86 5.65
N TYR A 362 -21.20 0.04 6.71
CA TYR A 362 -19.96 -0.19 7.45
C TYR A 362 -18.82 -0.62 6.52
N ILE A 363 -19.02 -1.67 5.73
CA ILE A 363 -17.97 -2.21 4.86
C ILE A 363 -17.57 -1.19 3.80
N ILE A 364 -18.54 -0.56 3.14
CA ILE A 364 -18.25 0.36 2.03
C ILE A 364 -17.54 1.63 2.52
N MET A 365 -17.80 2.09 3.75
CA MET A 365 -17.11 3.24 4.34
C MET A 365 -15.74 2.88 4.94
N ASN A 366 -15.47 1.61 5.24
CA ASN A 366 -14.28 1.16 5.96
C ASN A 366 -13.41 0.18 5.16
N LEU A 367 -13.28 0.43 3.85
CA LEU A 367 -12.47 -0.38 2.94
C LEU A 367 -10.98 -0.41 3.34
N CYS A 368 -10.34 -1.55 3.06
CA CYS A 368 -8.88 -1.70 3.07
C CYS A 368 -8.25 -1.02 1.84
N GLU A 369 -7.02 -0.50 1.95
CA GLU A 369 -6.39 0.38 0.95
C GLU A 369 -6.36 -0.19 -0.48
N ASN A 370 -6.20 -1.51 -0.62
CA ASN A 370 -6.08 -2.18 -1.91
C ASN A 370 -7.43 -2.54 -2.57
N PHE A 371 -8.56 -2.26 -1.92
CA PHE A 371 -9.87 -2.67 -2.39
C PHE A 371 -10.75 -1.48 -2.76
N LYS A 372 -11.44 -1.62 -3.88
CA LYS A 372 -12.50 -0.70 -4.28
C LYS A 372 -13.82 -1.23 -3.76
N LYS A 373 -14.76 -0.30 -3.57
CA LYS A 373 -16.17 -0.60 -3.30
C LYS A 373 -16.75 -1.66 -4.27
N THR A 374 -16.42 -1.57 -5.56
CA THR A 374 -16.89 -2.52 -6.58
C THR A 374 -16.41 -3.96 -6.36
N ASP A 375 -15.25 -4.15 -5.72
CA ASP A 375 -14.67 -5.48 -5.48
C ASP A 375 -15.47 -6.24 -4.42
N LEU A 376 -15.85 -5.55 -3.34
CA LEU A 376 -16.69 -6.11 -2.27
C LEU A 376 -18.13 -6.33 -2.73
N ILE A 377 -18.67 -5.39 -3.52
CA ILE A 377 -20.00 -5.56 -4.12
C ILE A 377 -20.03 -6.79 -5.03
N LEU A 378 -19.00 -6.99 -5.85
CA LEU A 378 -18.91 -8.19 -6.68
C LEU A 378 -18.83 -9.45 -5.83
N ALA A 379 -17.96 -9.48 -4.82
CA ALA A 379 -17.81 -10.64 -3.95
C ALA A 379 -19.12 -11.05 -3.27
N ASP A 380 -19.82 -10.08 -2.70
CA ASP A 380 -21.10 -10.27 -2.02
C ASP A 380 -22.21 -10.74 -2.97
N MET A 381 -22.25 -10.18 -4.18
CA MET A 381 -23.17 -10.63 -5.24
C MET A 381 -22.85 -12.04 -5.75
N VAL A 382 -21.57 -12.41 -5.85
CA VAL A 382 -21.16 -13.78 -6.22
C VAL A 382 -21.60 -14.78 -5.14
N CYS A 383 -21.40 -14.47 -3.85
CA CYS A 383 -21.90 -15.27 -2.74
C CYS A 383 -23.42 -15.47 -2.83
N TYR A 384 -24.18 -14.39 -3.06
CA TYR A 384 -25.61 -14.47 -3.28
C TYR A 384 -25.95 -15.42 -4.42
N PHE A 385 -25.43 -15.18 -5.63
CA PHE A 385 -25.81 -15.99 -6.79
C PHE A 385 -25.43 -17.45 -6.64
N VAL A 386 -24.26 -17.77 -6.08
CA VAL A 386 -23.84 -19.17 -5.89
C VAL A 386 -24.73 -19.87 -4.87
N SER A 387 -25.07 -19.21 -3.75
CA SER A 387 -26.00 -19.80 -2.77
C SER A 387 -27.41 -19.99 -3.34
N TYR A 388 -27.80 -19.10 -4.26
CA TYR A 388 -29.18 -18.97 -4.72
C TYR A 388 -29.50 -19.76 -5.99
N LEU A 389 -28.51 -20.02 -6.86
CA LEU A 389 -28.68 -20.80 -8.10
C LEU A 389 -29.06 -22.27 -7.87
N LYS A 390 -28.81 -22.82 -6.68
CA LYS A 390 -29.03 -24.23 -6.34
C LYS A 390 -30.27 -24.45 -5.47
N ILE A 391 -31.35 -23.73 -5.77
CA ILE A 391 -32.65 -23.68 -5.06
C ILE A 391 -33.10 -25.07 -4.60
N VAL A 392 -32.81 -25.40 -3.33
CA VAL A 392 -33.43 -26.52 -2.61
C VAL A 392 -33.64 -26.20 -1.12
N ASP A 393 -33.09 -25.09 -0.59
CA ASP A 393 -32.97 -24.90 0.87
C ASP A 393 -33.18 -23.46 1.33
N TYR A 394 -33.57 -23.30 2.61
CA TYR A 394 -33.74 -22.00 3.29
C TYR A 394 -32.41 -21.27 3.59
N GLU A 395 -31.27 -21.89 3.29
CA GLU A 395 -29.91 -21.37 3.57
C GLU A 395 -29.36 -20.51 2.43
N THR A 396 -29.96 -19.35 2.20
CA THR A 396 -29.55 -18.39 1.14
C THR A 396 -28.69 -17.26 1.73
N TRP A 397 -27.59 -16.90 1.07
CA TRP A 397 -26.80 -15.70 1.39
C TRP A 397 -27.59 -14.45 1.01
N PHE A 398 -27.68 -13.42 1.86
CA PHE A 398 -28.27 -12.14 1.47
C PHE A 398 -27.16 -11.13 1.16
N PRO A 399 -27.11 -10.52 -0.03
CA PRO A 399 -26.08 -9.54 -0.35
C PRO A 399 -26.42 -8.21 0.31
N TYR A 400 -25.56 -7.71 1.20
CA TYR A 400 -25.81 -6.45 1.91
C TYR A 400 -25.28 -5.22 1.18
N THR A 401 -24.40 -5.40 0.20
CA THR A 401 -23.68 -4.29 -0.45
C THR A 401 -24.29 -3.88 -1.80
N TYR A 402 -25.25 -4.64 -2.33
CA TYR A 402 -25.76 -4.47 -3.70
C TYR A 402 -26.37 -3.10 -3.98
N ILE A 403 -27.04 -2.49 -3.00
CA ILE A 403 -27.68 -1.16 -3.14
C ILE A 403 -26.66 -0.04 -3.38
N TYR A 404 -25.39 -0.30 -3.07
CA TYR A 404 -24.31 0.63 -3.29
C TYR A 404 -23.69 0.45 -4.68
N GLY A 405 -24.08 -0.55 -5.47
CA GLY A 405 -23.60 -0.77 -6.84
C GLY A 405 -24.11 0.27 -7.83
N GLU A 406 -23.40 0.42 -8.94
CA GLU A 406 -23.89 1.21 -10.09
C GLU A 406 -24.92 0.41 -10.89
N SER A 407 -25.78 1.11 -11.65
CA SER A 407 -26.87 0.49 -12.44
C SER A 407 -26.41 -0.38 -13.62
N GLN A 408 -25.11 -0.47 -13.90
CA GLN A 408 -24.54 -1.24 -15.01
C GLN A 408 -24.15 -2.65 -14.55
N PRO A 409 -24.22 -3.66 -15.43
CA PRO A 409 -23.81 -5.02 -15.07
C PRO A 409 -22.35 -4.99 -14.62
N ILE A 410 -22.08 -5.54 -13.43
CA ILE A 410 -20.73 -5.68 -12.91
C ILE A 410 -19.92 -6.41 -13.99
N ASN A 411 -18.84 -5.79 -14.46
CA ASN A 411 -18.07 -6.19 -15.65
C ASN A 411 -17.74 -7.70 -15.67
N PHE A 412 -17.57 -8.32 -14.50
CA PHE A 412 -17.46 -9.76 -14.32
C PHE A 412 -18.57 -10.56 -15.01
N PHE A 413 -19.84 -10.28 -14.71
CA PHE A 413 -20.99 -10.98 -15.27
C PHE A 413 -21.13 -10.70 -16.77
N ALA A 414 -21.00 -9.43 -17.18
CA ALA A 414 -21.05 -9.07 -18.60
C ALA A 414 -20.01 -9.83 -19.44
N LYS A 415 -18.82 -10.10 -18.90
CA LYS A 415 -17.77 -10.86 -19.58
C LYS A 415 -18.09 -12.35 -19.77
N MET A 416 -19.13 -12.90 -19.13
CA MET A 416 -19.54 -14.30 -19.34
C MET A 416 -20.05 -14.56 -20.78
N THR A 417 -20.24 -13.53 -21.59
CA THR A 417 -20.47 -13.69 -23.03
C THR A 417 -19.25 -14.23 -23.78
N SER A 418 -18.04 -13.94 -23.31
CA SER A 418 -16.80 -14.50 -23.83
C SER A 418 -16.63 -15.93 -23.35
N LYS A 419 -16.45 -16.86 -24.29
CA LYS A 419 -16.18 -18.27 -24.00
C LYS A 419 -14.94 -18.45 -23.14
N LYS A 420 -13.86 -17.73 -23.45
CA LYS A 420 -12.62 -17.77 -22.66
C LYS A 420 -12.85 -17.37 -21.21
N HIS A 421 -13.59 -16.29 -20.97
CA HIS A 421 -13.86 -15.86 -19.60
C HIS A 421 -14.80 -16.85 -18.89
N PHE A 422 -15.87 -17.26 -19.56
CA PHE A 422 -16.82 -18.26 -19.05
C PHE A 422 -16.11 -19.55 -18.62
N ASP A 423 -15.23 -20.09 -19.45
CA ASP A 423 -14.48 -21.31 -19.14
C ASP A 423 -13.60 -21.19 -17.89
N ASN A 424 -13.15 -19.99 -17.54
CA ASN A 424 -12.37 -19.74 -16.33
C ASN A 424 -13.24 -19.60 -15.06
N VAL A 425 -14.49 -19.14 -15.19
CA VAL A 425 -15.36 -18.83 -14.04
C VAL A 425 -16.47 -19.86 -13.80
N LYS A 426 -16.68 -20.81 -14.73
CA LYS A 426 -17.74 -21.81 -14.63
C LYS A 426 -17.68 -22.65 -13.33
N GLU A 427 -16.47 -22.89 -12.81
CA GLU A 427 -16.27 -23.63 -11.57
C GLU A 427 -16.84 -22.89 -10.34
N ILE A 428 -16.85 -21.55 -10.35
CA ILE A 428 -17.47 -20.74 -9.29
C ILE A 428 -18.95 -21.06 -9.14
N PHE A 429 -19.63 -21.41 -10.23
CA PHE A 429 -21.05 -21.72 -10.22
C PHE A 429 -21.33 -23.24 -10.13
N ASP A 430 -20.28 -24.07 -10.03
CA ASP A 430 -20.34 -25.54 -10.06
C ASP A 430 -21.18 -26.08 -11.24
N ILE A 431 -20.81 -25.63 -12.44
CA ILE A 431 -21.45 -26.00 -13.71
C ILE A 431 -20.41 -26.54 -14.69
N LYS A 432 -20.82 -27.49 -15.53
CA LYS A 432 -19.95 -28.16 -16.52
C LYS A 432 -19.81 -27.35 -17.81
N GLY A 433 -20.80 -26.52 -18.15
CA GLY A 433 -20.77 -25.75 -19.39
C GLY A 433 -21.91 -24.76 -19.55
N ALA A 434 -21.84 -23.97 -20.62
CA ALA A 434 -22.75 -22.85 -20.85
C ALA A 434 -24.23 -23.29 -20.97
N ILE A 435 -24.50 -24.46 -21.56
CA ILE A 435 -25.87 -24.98 -21.72
C ILE A 435 -26.53 -25.22 -20.35
N GLU A 436 -25.78 -25.76 -19.39
CA GLU A 436 -26.29 -26.02 -18.04
C GLU A 436 -26.67 -24.72 -17.34
N LEU A 437 -25.81 -23.70 -17.41
CA LEU A 437 -26.13 -22.39 -16.83
C LEU A 437 -27.32 -21.73 -17.54
N LYS A 438 -27.39 -21.79 -18.88
CA LYS A 438 -28.54 -21.27 -19.64
C LYS A 438 -29.84 -21.90 -19.15
N ASN A 439 -29.87 -23.22 -19.00
CA ASN A 439 -31.05 -23.93 -18.51
C ASN A 439 -31.43 -23.50 -17.09
N ILE A 440 -30.46 -23.42 -16.16
CA ILE A 440 -30.71 -22.96 -14.79
C ILE A 440 -31.32 -21.54 -14.80
N LEU A 441 -30.76 -20.62 -15.58
CA LEU A 441 -31.23 -19.24 -15.68
C LEU A 441 -32.62 -19.13 -16.30
N THR A 442 -32.92 -19.94 -17.32
CA THR A 442 -34.24 -19.96 -17.98
C THR A 442 -35.31 -20.53 -17.07
N THR A 443 -35.05 -21.65 -16.39
CA THR A 443 -35.95 -22.24 -15.38
C THR A 443 -36.22 -21.23 -14.26
N TYR A 444 -35.16 -20.56 -13.79
CA TYR A 444 -35.27 -19.53 -12.77
C TYR A 444 -36.18 -18.36 -13.19
N LYS A 445 -36.03 -17.87 -14.44
CA LYS A 445 -36.87 -16.80 -14.99
C LYS A 445 -38.35 -17.19 -15.08
N SER A 446 -38.68 -18.47 -15.25
CA SER A 446 -40.06 -18.95 -15.32
C SER A 446 -40.70 -19.23 -13.96
N GLU A 447 -39.91 -19.58 -12.94
CA GLU A 447 -40.42 -20.10 -11.66
C GLU A 447 -40.44 -19.08 -10.52
N ASN A 448 -39.54 -18.09 -10.50
CA ASN A 448 -39.41 -17.14 -9.39
C ASN A 448 -39.72 -15.69 -9.77
N ASN A 449 -40.86 -15.19 -9.31
CA ASN A 449 -41.23 -13.77 -9.29
C ASN A 449 -40.88 -13.06 -7.96
N ASP A 450 -40.36 -13.80 -6.96
CA ASP A 450 -40.00 -13.24 -5.66
C ASP A 450 -38.66 -12.54 -5.74
N HIS A 451 -38.73 -11.22 -5.67
CA HIS A 451 -37.57 -10.35 -5.70
C HIS A 451 -37.07 -10.14 -4.27
N ILE A 452 -35.95 -10.78 -3.93
CA ILE A 452 -35.23 -10.51 -2.69
C ILE A 452 -34.82 -9.04 -2.68
N ARG A 453 -35.20 -8.33 -1.62
CA ARG A 453 -34.97 -6.89 -1.43
C ARG A 453 -34.99 -6.55 0.05
N TYR A 454 -34.39 -5.42 0.41
CA TYR A 454 -34.64 -4.80 1.71
C TYR A 454 -36.13 -4.45 1.89
N GLY A 455 -36.64 -4.58 3.12
CA GLY A 455 -38.05 -4.31 3.43
C GLY A 455 -38.45 -2.87 3.09
N GLY A 456 -39.61 -2.72 2.43
CA GLY A 456 -40.18 -1.44 2.01
C GLY A 456 -40.34 -1.32 0.48
N ASN A 457 -41.42 -0.69 0.02
CA ASN A 457 -41.77 -0.58 -1.41
C ASN A 457 -40.87 0.41 -2.21
N GLY A 458 -39.80 0.94 -1.63
CA GLY A 458 -39.02 2.05 -2.19
C GLY A 458 -37.59 1.74 -2.63
N TYR A 459 -37.06 0.53 -2.40
CA TYR A 459 -35.65 0.22 -2.67
C TYR A 459 -35.49 -0.74 -3.85
N SER A 460 -34.36 -0.61 -4.55
CA SER A 460 -34.02 -1.50 -5.66
C SER A 460 -33.94 -2.94 -5.18
N LYS A 461 -34.51 -3.85 -5.98
CA LYS A 461 -34.36 -5.30 -5.79
C LYS A 461 -32.91 -5.72 -6.01
N VAL A 462 -32.50 -6.83 -5.39
CA VAL A 462 -31.25 -7.48 -5.77
C VAL A 462 -31.36 -7.86 -7.26
N PRO A 463 -30.44 -7.39 -8.13
CA PRO A 463 -30.48 -7.75 -9.54
C PRO A 463 -30.46 -9.26 -9.71
N SER A 464 -31.33 -9.79 -10.57
CA SER A 464 -31.25 -11.21 -10.90
C SER A 464 -30.02 -11.47 -11.76
N ILE A 465 -29.46 -12.68 -11.69
CA ILE A 465 -28.30 -13.03 -12.53
C ILE A 465 -28.62 -12.92 -14.04
N HIS A 466 -29.87 -13.12 -14.46
CA HIS A 466 -30.29 -12.93 -15.86
C HIS A 466 -30.43 -11.45 -16.27
N GLU A 467 -30.56 -10.52 -15.30
CA GLU A 467 -30.46 -9.08 -15.55
C GLU A 467 -29.00 -8.64 -15.69
N LEU A 468 -28.05 -9.39 -15.12
CA LEU A 468 -26.62 -9.12 -15.21
C LEU A 468 -25.93 -9.81 -16.39
N VAL A 469 -26.45 -10.97 -16.82
CA VAL A 469 -25.97 -11.73 -17.99
C VAL A 469 -27.16 -12.18 -18.82
N ASN A 470 -27.21 -11.77 -20.09
CA ASN A 470 -28.19 -12.31 -21.01
C ASN A 470 -27.92 -13.82 -21.22
N PRO A 471 -28.83 -14.73 -20.86
CA PRO A 471 -28.63 -16.16 -21.02
C PRO A 471 -28.30 -16.56 -22.46
N ASP A 472 -28.87 -15.89 -23.45
CA ASP A 472 -28.66 -16.23 -24.86
C ASP A 472 -27.21 -16.04 -25.30
N THR A 473 -26.53 -15.05 -24.73
CA THR A 473 -25.17 -14.66 -25.12
C THR A 473 -24.07 -15.33 -24.30
N ILE A 474 -24.39 -16.20 -23.32
CA ILE A 474 -23.36 -16.88 -22.52
C ILE A 474 -22.48 -17.74 -23.42
N ALA A 475 -21.16 -17.52 -23.33
CA ALA A 475 -20.11 -18.15 -24.13
C ALA A 475 -20.36 -18.13 -25.66
N SER A 476 -21.06 -17.10 -26.17
CA SER A 476 -21.32 -16.94 -27.60
C SER A 476 -20.17 -16.30 -28.37
N GLU A 477 -19.33 -15.49 -27.69
CA GLU A 477 -18.19 -14.79 -28.27
C GLU A 477 -16.90 -15.57 -28.02
N ARG A 478 -15.97 -15.55 -28.99
CA ARG A 478 -14.75 -16.38 -28.96
C ARG A 478 -13.74 -15.92 -27.92
#